data_AF-A0A0D8BSJ1-F1
#
_entry.id   AF-A0A0D8BSJ1-F1
#
_cell.length_a   1.000
_cell.length_b   1.000
_cell.length_c   1.000
_cell.angle_alpha   90.00
_cell.angle_beta   90.00
_cell.angle_gamma   90.00
#
_symmetry.space_group_name_H-M   'P 1'
#
loop_
_entity.id
_entity.type
_entity.pdbx_description
1 polymer ?
#
loop_
_entity_poly.entity_id
_entity_poly.type
_entity_poly.pdbx_seq_one_letter_code
_entity_poly.pdbx_strand_id
1 'polypeptide(L)' 'MRNKSRIYLSPPHMSGNEQKYINEAFETNWIAPLGPNVDAFEKELAEYVGSKGAAAVS' A
#
# COMPACT_ATOMS: atom_id res chain seq x y z
N MET A 1 28.40 3.40 28.44
CA MET A 1 26.96 3.08 28.28
C MET A 1 26.75 2.54 26.87
N ARG A 2 26.39 1.26 26.71
CA ARG A 2 26.13 0.67 25.38
C ARG A 2 24.80 1.22 24.90
N ASN A 3 24.84 2.09 23.89
CA ASN A 3 23.65 2.59 23.21
C ASN A 3 22.98 1.37 22.55
N LYS A 4 21.97 0.77 23.20
CA LYS A 4 21.22 -0.35 22.63
C LYS A 4 20.45 0.23 21.45
N SER A 5 20.91 -0.02 20.21
CA SER A 5 20.11 0.32 19.04
C SER A 5 18.78 -0.43 19.15
N ARG A 6 17.69 0.31 18.92
CA ARG A 6 16.36 -0.25 19.01
C ARG A 6 16.20 -1.30 17.91
N ILE A 7 15.90 -2.55 18.29
CA ILE A 7 15.57 -3.61 17.34
C ILE A 7 14.09 -3.45 17.01
N TYR A 8 13.79 -3.10 15.76
CA TYR A 8 12.43 -3.07 15.24
C TYR A 8 12.06 -4.46 14.72
N LEU A 9 10.92 -4.99 15.16
CA LEU A 9 10.45 -6.32 14.71
C LEU A 9 9.80 -6.29 13.32
N SER A 10 9.28 -5.13 12.92
CA SER A 10 8.54 -4.94 11.67
C SER A 10 8.74 -3.52 11.13
N PRO A 11 9.96 -3.14 10.70
CA PRO A 11 10.16 -1.86 10.03
C PRO A 11 9.35 -1.83 8.72
N PRO A 12 8.81 -0.67 8.32
CA PRO A 12 8.12 -0.55 7.04
C PRO A 12 9.08 -0.90 5.91
N HIS A 13 8.57 -1.64 4.91
CA HIS A 13 9.31 -1.99 3.71
C HIS A 13 8.81 -1.14 2.55
N MET A 14 9.70 -0.38 1.92
CA MET A 14 9.42 0.39 0.70
C MET A 14 10.08 -0.34 -0.47
N SER A 15 9.28 -1.01 -1.27
CA SER A 15 9.67 -1.80 -2.43
C SER A 15 10.02 -0.96 -3.66
N GLY A 16 9.72 0.35 -3.63
CA GLY A 16 10.13 1.35 -4.62
C GLY A 16 8.98 2.01 -5.38
N ASN A 17 7.79 1.41 -5.38
CA ASN A 17 6.62 1.96 -6.08
C ASN A 17 5.70 2.80 -5.20
N GLU A 18 5.88 2.77 -3.88
CA GLU A 18 4.96 3.42 -2.94
C GLU A 18 4.91 4.93 -3.17
N GLN A 19 6.08 5.59 -3.31
CA GLN A 19 6.13 7.03 -3.56
C GLN A 19 5.49 7.41 -4.91
N LYS A 20 5.62 6.55 -5.92
CA LYS A 20 5.02 6.75 -7.24
C LYS A 20 3.49 6.82 -7.12
N TYR A 21 2.87 5.83 -6.49
CA TYR A 21 1.40 5.78 -6.36
C TYR A 21 0.85 6.89 -5.45
N ILE A 22 1.62 7.30 -4.44
CA ILE A 22 1.28 8.49 -3.65
C ILE A 22 1.29 9.74 -4.54
N ASN A 23 2.37 9.96 -5.30
CA ASN A 23 2.46 11.12 -6.21
C ASN A 23 1.32 11.13 -7.23
N GLU A 24 0.99 9.98 -7.82
CA GLU A 24 -0.12 9.83 -8.76
C GLU A 24 -1.47 10.24 -8.15
N ALA A 25 -1.75 9.86 -6.89
CA ALA A 25 -2.96 10.26 -6.19
C ALA A 25 -3.04 11.79 -6.00
N PHE A 26 -1.90 12.44 -5.71
CA PHE A 26 -1.84 13.90 -5.60
C PHE A 26 -1.97 14.60 -6.96
N GLU A 27 -1.27 14.11 -8.00
CA GLU A 27 -1.30 14.67 -9.35
C GLU A 27 -2.69 14.60 -9.98
N THR A 28 -3.41 13.50 -9.74
CA THR A 28 -4.79 13.31 -10.21
C THR A 28 -5.84 13.97 -9.32
N ASN A 29 -5.40 14.60 -8.21
CA ASN A 29 -6.27 15.13 -7.16
C ASN A 29 -7.29 14.11 -6.63
N TRP A 30 -6.90 12.83 -6.64
CA TRP A 30 -7.73 11.72 -6.17
C TRP A 30 -7.25 11.26 -4.79
N ILE A 31 -7.43 12.13 -3.79
CA ILE A 31 -7.01 11.89 -2.40
C ILE A 31 -8.25 11.48 -1.59
N ALA A 32 -8.87 10.37 -2.00
CA ALA A 32 -10.09 9.83 -1.40
C ALA A 32 -9.92 8.36 -0.99
N PRO A 33 -10.74 7.84 -0.05
CA PRO A 33 -10.62 6.46 0.45
C PRO A 33 -10.84 5.36 -0.60
N LEU A 34 -11.50 5.66 -1.71
CA LEU A 34 -11.76 4.75 -2.83
C LEU A 34 -11.32 5.45 -4.10
N GLY A 35 -10.79 4.70 -5.08
CA GLY A 35 -10.25 5.25 -6.31
C GLY A 35 -9.46 4.25 -7.13
N PRO A 36 -8.85 4.70 -8.25
CA PRO A 36 -8.15 3.82 -9.18
C PRO A 36 -7.09 2.92 -8.55
N ASN A 37 -6.32 3.45 -7.59
CA ASN A 37 -5.32 2.67 -6.86
C ASN A 37 -5.93 1.57 -5.98
N VAL A 38 -7.10 1.83 -5.38
CA VAL A 38 -7.80 0.86 -4.52
C VAL A 38 -8.49 -0.20 -5.38
N ASP A 39 -9.16 0.21 -6.46
CA ASP A 39 -9.80 -0.70 -7.41
C ASP A 39 -8.77 -1.67 -8.04
N ALA A 40 -7.60 -1.15 -8.41
CA ALA A 40 -6.50 -1.96 -8.92
C ALA A 40 -5.96 -2.92 -7.85
N PHE A 41 -5.75 -2.44 -6.62
CA PHE A 41 -5.30 -3.27 -5.51
C PHE A 41 -6.26 -4.43 -5.22
N GLU A 42 -7.56 -4.18 -5.15
CA GLU A 42 -8.56 -5.24 -4.90
C GLU A 42 -8.55 -6.29 -6.01
N LYS A 43 -8.49 -5.84 -7.27
CA LYS A 43 -8.43 -6.74 -8.43
C LYS A 43 -7.16 -7.59 -8.42
N GLU A 44 -5.99 -6.95 -8.32
CA GLU A 44 -4.70 -7.63 -8.34
C GLU A 44 -4.53 -8.59 -7.16
N LEU A 45 -5.02 -8.21 -5.97
CA LEU A 45 -4.98 -9.08 -4.80
C LEU A 45 -5.89 -10.30 -4.97
N ALA A 46 -7.11 -10.10 -5.48
CA ALA A 46 -8.03 -11.21 -5.76
C ALA A 46 -7.43 -12.20 -6.77
N GLU A 47 -6.80 -11.69 -7.84
CA GLU A 47 -6.07 -12.49 -8.82
C GLU A 47 -4.88 -13.23 -8.18
N TYR A 48 -4.07 -12.54 -7.38
CA TYR A 48 -2.89 -13.09 -6.72
C TYR A 48 -3.22 -14.27 -5.80
N VAL A 49 -4.30 -14.18 -5.03
CA VAL A 49 -4.72 -15.26 -4.10
C VAL A 49 -5.67 -16.27 -4.73
N GLY A 50 -6.12 -16.06 -5.97
CA GLY A 50 -7.09 -16.91 -6.66
C GLY A 50 -8.52 -16.81 -6.10
N SER A 51 -8.89 -15.67 -5.51
CA SER A 51 -10.25 -15.40 -5.03
C SER A 51 -11.14 -14.85 -6.16
N LYS A 52 -12.46 -14.96 -5.99
CA LYS A 52 -13.44 -14.33 -6.90
C LYS A 52 -13.54 -12.81 -6.73
N GLY A 53 -13.03 -12.28 -5.62
CA GLY A 53 -13.02 -10.86 -5.31
C GLY A 53 -12.24 -10.55 -4.04
N ALA A 54 -11.95 -9.27 -3.83
CA ALA A 54 -11.37 -8.71 -2.62
C ALA A 54 -12.07 -7.38 -2.31
N ALA A 55 -11.98 -6.95 -1.04
CA ALA A 55 -12.51 -5.66 -0.60
C ALA A 55 -11.50 -5.04 0.37
N ALA A 56 -11.05 -3.82 0.06
CA ALA A 56 -10.27 -2.99 0.95
C ALA A 56 -11.19 -2.39 2.02
N VAL A 57 -10.74 -2.39 3.27
CA VAL A 57 -11.50 -1.90 4.44
C VAL A 57 -10.63 -0.96 5.29
N SER A 58 -11.28 -0.12 6.08
CA SER A 58 -10.67 0.83 7.02
C SER A 58 -10.69 0.33 8.46
#